data_AF-A0A828RW73-F1
#
_entry.id   AF-A0A828RW73-F1
#
_cell.length_a   1.000
_cell.length_b   1.000
_cell.length_c   1.000
_cell.angle_alpha   90.00
_cell.angle_beta   90.00
_cell.angle_gamma   90.00
#
_symmetry.space_group_name_H-M   'P 1'
#
loop_
_entity.id
_entity.type
_entity.pdbx_description
1 polymer ?
#
loop_
_entity_poly.entity_id
_entity_poly.type
_entity_poly.pdbx_seq_one_letter_code
_entity_poly.pdbx_strand_id
1 'polypeptide(L)'
;MKKFSYLVYGLKILSDIECSELVALDELQEHEYDVLIEVHPVSSEIHERIEDGWYSSYRHESMWFHIPEIATYWMQDRNLISIELCHGADLPMAKQYLLGSCLGMIMLQRNMIAIHGGTIVFDGKGVIFTGDRGAGKSTITSALRLKGYPFVADDVSSVEVGQCHFIHPGFPQQKLCQDAMHQFGYQLD
;
A
#
# COMPACT_ATOMS: atom_id res chain seq x y z
N MET A 1 8.55 5.42 20.72
CA MET A 1 9.31 5.26 19.45
C MET A 1 9.11 6.51 18.61
N LYS A 2 10.03 6.80 17.67
CA LYS A 2 9.82 7.89 16.71
C LYS A 2 8.67 7.50 15.78
N LYS A 3 7.67 8.35 15.62
CA LYS A 3 6.57 8.16 14.66
C LYS A 3 6.90 8.87 13.35
N PHE A 4 6.38 8.33 12.25
CA PHE A 4 6.52 8.88 10.90
C PHE A 4 5.15 9.16 10.30
N SER A 5 5.02 10.27 9.58
CA SER A 5 3.76 10.75 9.02
C SER A 5 3.75 10.67 7.49
N TYR A 6 2.69 10.10 6.91
CA TYR A 6 2.60 9.85 5.47
C TYR A 6 1.22 10.12 4.89
N LEU A 7 1.16 10.31 3.58
CA LEU A 7 -0.08 10.31 2.77
C LEU A 7 -0.02 9.20 1.73
N VAL A 8 -1.03 8.33 1.70
CA VAL A 8 -1.17 7.31 0.65
C VAL A 8 -2.63 6.92 0.48
N TYR A 9 -3.08 6.75 -0.77
CA TYR A 9 -4.47 6.42 -1.09
C TYR A 9 -5.49 7.39 -0.47
N GLY A 10 -5.10 8.66 -0.30
CA GLY A 10 -5.95 9.68 0.33
C GLY A 10 -6.03 9.58 1.86
N LEU A 11 -5.30 8.65 2.47
CA LEU A 11 -5.27 8.41 3.91
C LEU A 11 -4.00 9.00 4.53
N LYS A 12 -4.17 9.75 5.63
CA LYS A 12 -3.07 10.17 6.50
C LYS A 12 -2.67 9.01 7.41
N ILE A 13 -1.41 8.63 7.37
CA ILE A 13 -0.87 7.49 8.12
C ILE A 13 0.14 7.97 9.15
N LEU A 14 -0.02 7.49 10.39
CA LEU A 14 1.00 7.59 11.44
C LEU A 14 1.62 6.20 11.64
N SER A 15 2.95 6.08 11.57
CA SER A 15 3.63 4.77 11.53
C SER A 15 4.82 4.68 12.48
N ASP A 16 5.00 3.53 13.14
CA ASP A 16 6.25 3.15 13.82
C ASP A 16 7.35 2.69 12.86
N ILE A 17 6.98 2.23 11.65
CA ILE A 17 7.91 1.78 10.62
C ILE A 17 8.16 2.91 9.61
N GLU A 18 9.42 3.24 9.37
CA GLU A 18 9.80 4.18 8.32
C GLU A 18 9.53 3.59 6.92
N CYS A 19 8.66 4.28 6.18
CA CYS A 19 8.27 3.92 4.82
C CYS A 19 8.71 5.04 3.86
N SER A 20 9.97 5.02 3.44
CA SER A 20 10.54 5.98 2.47
C SER A 20 9.87 5.93 1.09
N GLU A 21 9.11 4.87 0.84
CA GLU A 21 8.32 4.65 -0.36
C GLU A 21 7.07 5.54 -0.41
N LEU A 22 6.57 5.99 0.74
CA LEU A 22 5.36 6.79 0.87
C LEU A 22 5.65 8.30 0.79
N VAL A 23 4.63 9.10 0.46
CA VAL A 23 4.74 10.56 0.50
C VAL A 23 4.81 11.00 1.96
N ALA A 24 5.95 11.52 2.40
CA ALA A 24 6.11 12.07 3.74
C ALA A 24 5.25 13.33 3.94
N LEU A 25 4.69 13.46 5.13
CA LEU A 25 4.02 14.66 5.61
C LEU A 25 4.83 15.30 6.74
N ASP A 26 4.49 16.55 7.07
CA ASP A 26 4.86 17.13 8.35
C ASP A 26 4.28 16.29 9.50
N GLU A 27 4.87 16.43 10.69
CA GLU A 27 4.49 15.64 11.86
C GLU A 27 3.01 15.81 12.21
N LEU A 28 2.24 14.74 12.01
CA LEU A 28 0.82 14.66 12.36
C LEU A 28 0.67 14.65 13.87
N GLN A 29 -0.25 15.49 14.36
CA GLN A 29 -0.62 15.52 15.76
C GLN A 29 -1.58 14.38 16.13
N GLU A 30 -1.77 14.19 17.44
CA GLU A 30 -2.78 13.28 17.97
C GLU A 30 -4.16 13.65 17.40
N HIS A 31 -4.86 12.67 16.82
CA HIS A 31 -6.13 12.79 16.08
C HIS A 31 -6.08 13.33 14.64
N GLU A 32 -4.90 13.57 14.05
CA GLU A 32 -4.81 14.03 12.65
C GLU A 32 -4.64 12.92 11.61
N TYR A 33 -4.53 11.66 12.05
CA TYR A 33 -4.30 10.51 11.17
C TYR A 33 -5.57 9.68 10.96
N ASP A 34 -5.68 9.07 9.78
CA ASP A 34 -6.76 8.14 9.43
C ASP A 34 -6.41 6.70 9.77
N VAL A 35 -5.12 6.34 9.70
CA VAL A 35 -4.60 4.99 9.94
C VAL A 35 -3.35 5.05 10.81
N LEU A 36 -3.29 4.18 11.81
CA LEU A 36 -2.16 3.99 12.70
C LEU A 36 -1.47 2.65 12.39
N ILE A 37 -0.16 2.67 12.22
CA ILE A 37 0.67 1.48 12.02
C ILE A 37 1.60 1.35 13.22
N GLU A 38 1.50 0.24 13.94
CA GLU A 38 2.28 -0.01 15.15
C GLU A 38 3.01 -1.33 15.11
N VAL A 39 4.26 -1.29 15.57
CA VAL A 39 5.02 -2.51 15.85
C VAL A 39 4.70 -2.93 17.27
N HIS A 40 3.75 -3.86 17.40
CA HIS A 40 3.18 -4.29 18.67
C HIS A 40 2.75 -5.76 18.58
N PRO A 41 2.84 -6.54 19.67
CA PRO A 41 2.31 -7.89 19.72
C PRO A 41 0.84 -7.97 19.28
N VAL A 42 0.48 -9.03 18.56
CA VAL A 42 -0.92 -9.31 18.21
C VAL A 42 -1.62 -10.01 19.39
N SER A 43 -2.93 -10.24 19.27
CA SER A 43 -3.68 -10.89 20.35
C SER A 43 -3.25 -12.35 20.56
N SER A 44 -3.36 -12.83 21.81
CA SER A 44 -3.12 -14.25 22.14
C SER A 44 -4.00 -15.20 21.33
N GLU A 45 -5.24 -14.80 21.02
CA GLU A 45 -6.14 -15.57 20.15
C GLU A 45 -5.56 -15.78 18.74
N ILE A 46 -4.81 -14.81 18.20
CA ILE A 46 -4.15 -14.98 16.90
C ILE A 46 -3.01 -16.00 17.03
N HIS A 47 -2.22 -15.95 18.11
CA HIS A 47 -1.18 -16.94 18.37
C HIS A 47 -1.73 -18.36 18.47
N GLU A 48 -2.80 -18.56 19.25
CA GLU A 48 -3.47 -19.87 19.39
C GLU A 48 -3.92 -20.40 18.01
N ARG A 49 -4.47 -19.54 17.16
CA ARG A 49 -4.88 -19.94 15.81
C ARG A 49 -3.70 -20.31 14.91
N ILE A 50 -2.57 -19.61 15.05
CA ILE A 50 -1.34 -19.97 14.32
C ILE A 50 -0.83 -21.34 14.78
N GLU A 51 -0.86 -21.62 16.08
CA GLU A 51 -0.51 -22.93 16.65
C GLU A 51 -1.44 -24.05 16.15
N ASP A 52 -2.73 -23.74 15.95
CA ASP A 52 -3.71 -24.63 15.31
C ASP A 52 -3.52 -24.78 13.78
N GLY A 53 -2.49 -24.17 13.20
CA GLY A 53 -2.13 -24.28 11.79
C GLY A 53 -2.80 -23.27 10.86
N TRP A 54 -3.46 -22.23 11.39
CA TRP A 54 -4.04 -21.15 10.57
C TRP A 54 -2.99 -20.11 10.22
N TYR A 55 -2.99 -19.68 8.95
CA TYR A 55 -2.11 -18.61 8.48
C TYR A 55 -2.84 -17.28 8.25
N SER A 56 -4.18 -17.26 8.31
CA SER A 56 -4.95 -16.04 8.10
C SER A 56 -6.40 -16.16 8.55
N SER A 57 -7.06 -15.02 8.73
CA SER A 57 -8.49 -14.89 8.91
C SER A 57 -8.94 -13.53 8.39
N TYR A 58 -9.97 -13.49 7.54
CA TYR A 58 -10.44 -12.26 6.90
C TYR A 58 -11.89 -11.96 7.27
N ARG A 59 -12.11 -11.33 8.43
CA ARG A 59 -13.43 -10.81 8.83
C ARG A 59 -13.49 -9.32 8.51
N HIS A 60 -14.69 -8.79 8.30
CA HIS A 60 -14.89 -7.41 7.86
C HIS A 60 -14.16 -6.38 8.76
N GLU A 61 -14.29 -6.49 10.08
CA GLU A 61 -13.69 -5.55 11.04
C GLU A 61 -12.31 -5.99 11.54
N SER A 62 -11.90 -7.23 11.28
CA SER A 62 -10.66 -7.81 11.78
C SER A 62 -10.09 -8.80 10.78
N MET A 63 -8.97 -8.42 10.16
CA MET A 63 -8.26 -9.23 9.19
C MET A 63 -6.84 -9.46 9.69
N TRP A 64 -6.36 -10.69 9.71
CA TRP A 64 -4.97 -10.97 10.03
C TRP A 64 -4.38 -12.03 9.11
N PHE A 65 -3.06 -12.00 8.96
CA PHE A 65 -2.30 -13.03 8.30
C PHE A 65 -0.90 -13.15 8.91
N HIS A 66 -0.36 -14.37 8.86
CA HIS A 66 0.97 -14.71 9.36
C HIS A 66 1.85 -15.13 8.19
N ILE A 67 3.00 -14.48 8.07
CA ILE A 67 4.07 -14.88 7.15
C ILE A 67 5.19 -15.49 8.00
N PRO A 68 5.46 -16.80 7.88
CA PRO A 68 6.53 -17.46 8.62
C PRO A 68 7.85 -16.71 8.50
N GLU A 69 8.58 -16.61 9.62
CA GLU A 69 9.89 -15.97 9.72
C GLU A 69 9.91 -14.44 9.46
N ILE A 70 8.79 -13.85 9.06
CA ILE A 70 8.69 -12.42 8.75
C ILE A 70 7.89 -11.70 9.83
N ALA A 71 6.56 -11.89 9.86
CA ALA A 71 5.70 -11.18 10.80
C ALA A 71 4.26 -11.72 10.80
N THR A 72 3.54 -11.40 11.87
CA THR A 72 2.09 -11.44 11.92
C THR A 72 1.54 -10.03 11.76
N TYR A 73 0.58 -9.87 10.85
CA TYR A 73 -0.07 -8.60 10.55
C TYR A 73 -1.53 -8.67 10.94
N TRP A 74 -2.03 -7.63 11.57
CA TRP A 74 -3.42 -7.55 12.02
C TRP A 74 -4.01 -6.17 11.76
N MET A 75 -5.09 -6.13 10.97
CA MET A 75 -5.82 -4.94 10.57
C MET A 75 -7.17 -4.91 11.29
N GLN A 76 -7.41 -3.83 12.04
CA GLN A 76 -8.57 -3.65 12.91
C GLN A 76 -9.32 -2.36 12.57
N ASP A 77 -10.65 -2.42 12.62
CA ASP A 77 -11.57 -1.28 12.63
C ASP A 77 -11.35 -0.24 11.52
N ARG A 78 -10.71 -0.64 10.41
CA ARG A 78 -10.34 0.19 9.26
C ARG A 78 -9.23 1.21 9.52
N ASN A 79 -8.67 1.29 10.72
CA ASN A 79 -7.77 2.38 11.10
C ASN A 79 -6.51 1.94 11.85
N LEU A 80 -6.36 0.66 12.19
CA LEU A 80 -5.19 0.17 12.91
C LEU A 80 -4.55 -1.00 12.17
N ILE A 81 -3.23 -0.94 12.01
CA ILE A 81 -2.39 -2.04 11.56
C ILE A 81 -1.39 -2.35 12.68
N SER A 82 -1.55 -3.50 13.33
CA SER A 82 -0.56 -4.04 14.27
C SER A 82 0.35 -5.01 13.54
N ILE A 83 1.66 -4.89 13.77
CA ILE A 83 2.69 -5.72 13.16
C ILE A 83 3.55 -6.31 14.26
N GLU A 84 3.48 -7.63 14.40
CA GLU A 84 4.39 -8.37 15.26
C GLU A 84 5.47 -9.01 14.40
N LEU A 85 6.68 -8.43 14.45
CA LEU A 85 7.83 -8.92 13.70
C LEU A 85 8.38 -10.21 14.34
N CYS A 86 8.71 -11.20 13.51
CA CYS A 86 9.46 -12.37 13.96
C CYS A 86 10.90 -11.98 14.34
N HIS A 87 11.53 -12.78 15.20
CA HIS A 87 12.92 -12.56 15.57
C HIS A 87 13.84 -12.70 14.35
N GLY A 88 14.61 -11.64 14.04
CA GLY A 88 15.51 -11.63 12.89
C GLY A 88 14.82 -11.44 11.53
N ALA A 89 13.56 -10.99 11.53
CA ALA A 89 12.79 -10.77 10.31
C ALA A 89 13.49 -9.83 9.32
N ASP A 90 13.35 -10.16 8.03
CA ASP A 90 13.73 -9.28 6.92
C ASP A 90 12.77 -8.07 6.90
N LEU A 91 13.24 -6.93 7.41
CA LEU A 91 12.47 -5.70 7.48
C LEU A 91 12.02 -5.19 6.10
N PRO A 92 12.87 -5.15 5.05
CA PRO A 92 12.42 -4.88 3.69
C PRO A 92 11.24 -5.76 3.24
N MET A 93 11.31 -7.07 3.46
CA MET A 93 10.22 -7.99 3.10
C MET A 93 8.98 -7.73 3.95
N ALA A 94 9.15 -7.47 5.25
CA ALA A 94 8.05 -7.13 6.13
C ALA A 94 7.31 -5.86 5.68
N LYS A 95 8.08 -4.86 5.21
CA LYS A 95 7.54 -3.62 4.66
C LYS A 95 6.79 -3.85 3.34
N GLN A 96 7.25 -4.78 2.51
CA GLN A 96 6.55 -5.14 1.27
C GLN A 96 5.13 -5.67 1.57
N TYR A 97 4.97 -6.52 2.58
CA TYR A 97 3.64 -6.99 3.01
C TYR A 97 2.80 -5.87 3.62
N LEU A 98 3.40 -4.96 4.38
CA LEU A 98 2.72 -3.77 4.90
C LEU A 98 2.15 -2.90 3.77
N LEU A 99 3.02 -2.46 2.84
CA LEU A 99 2.66 -1.53 1.77
C LEU A 99 1.71 -2.16 0.75
N GLY A 100 1.84 -3.47 0.49
CA GLY A 100 0.99 -4.19 -0.43
C GLY A 100 -0.29 -4.72 0.21
N SER A 101 -0.14 -5.70 1.09
CA SER A 101 -1.27 -6.48 1.62
C SER A 101 -2.03 -5.73 2.71
N CYS A 102 -1.35 -5.14 3.69
CA CYS A 102 -2.03 -4.50 4.82
C CYS A 102 -2.77 -3.23 4.41
N LEU A 103 -2.13 -2.34 3.64
CA LEU A 103 -2.83 -1.17 3.09
C LEU A 103 -3.98 -1.57 2.17
N GLY A 104 -3.81 -2.64 1.38
CA GLY A 104 -4.88 -3.24 0.57
C GLY A 104 -6.10 -3.66 1.39
N MET A 105 -5.86 -4.32 2.52
CA MET A 105 -6.93 -4.75 3.43
C MET A 105 -7.59 -3.56 4.14
N ILE A 106 -6.84 -2.53 4.56
CA ILE A 106 -7.43 -1.30 5.11
C ILE A 106 -8.36 -0.62 4.08
N MET A 107 -7.93 -0.53 2.82
CA MET A 107 -8.77 0.00 1.74
C MET A 107 -10.05 -0.82 1.59
N LEU A 108 -9.94 -2.16 1.61
CA LEU A 108 -11.10 -3.05 1.50
C LEU A 108 -12.10 -2.83 2.65
N GLN A 109 -11.64 -2.74 3.90
CA GLN A 109 -12.51 -2.47 5.04
C GLN A 109 -13.19 -1.08 4.96
N ARG A 110 -12.59 -0.13 4.21
CA ARG A 110 -13.13 1.21 3.94
C ARG A 110 -14.04 1.28 2.70
N ASN A 111 -14.39 0.14 2.10
CA ASN A 111 -15.14 0.07 0.84
C ASN A 111 -14.46 0.81 -0.33
N MET A 112 -13.13 0.93 -0.29
CA MET A 112 -12.34 1.45 -1.40
C MET A 112 -11.94 0.28 -2.30
N ILE A 113 -12.12 0.44 -3.60
CA ILE A 113 -11.76 -0.58 -4.59
C ILE A 113 -10.29 -0.39 -4.98
N ALA A 114 -9.45 -1.38 -4.70
CA ALA A 114 -8.09 -1.44 -5.21
C ALA A 114 -8.08 -2.07 -6.60
N ILE A 115 -7.77 -1.28 -7.63
CA ILE A 115 -7.62 -1.78 -9.01
C ILE A 115 -6.14 -1.89 -9.34
N HIS A 116 -5.70 -3.10 -9.74
CA HIS A 116 -4.32 -3.31 -10.18
C HIS A 116 -4.13 -2.73 -11.59
N GLY A 117 -3.41 -1.62 -11.66
CA GLY A 117 -3.19 -0.86 -12.88
C GLY A 117 -2.58 0.50 -12.61
N GLY A 118 -1.91 1.02 -13.64
CA GLY A 118 -1.34 2.36 -13.59
C GLY A 118 -2.35 3.40 -14.05
N THR A 119 -2.33 4.57 -13.42
CA THR A 119 -3.33 5.62 -13.59
C THR A 119 -2.71 6.97 -13.91
N ILE A 120 -3.33 7.65 -14.87
CA ILE A 120 -3.06 9.05 -15.21
C ILE A 120 -4.34 9.89 -15.16
N VAL A 121 -4.17 11.20 -15.23
CA VAL A 121 -5.26 12.13 -15.53
C VAL A 121 -5.22 12.49 -17.02
N PHE A 122 -6.34 12.32 -17.71
CA PHE A 122 -6.55 12.71 -19.10
C PHE A 122 -7.86 13.52 -19.21
N ASP A 123 -7.79 14.75 -19.71
CA ASP A 123 -8.92 15.69 -19.80
C ASP A 123 -9.74 15.80 -18.50
N GLY A 124 -9.05 15.90 -17.36
CA GLY A 124 -9.66 16.00 -16.04
C GLY A 124 -10.30 14.71 -15.51
N LYS A 125 -10.13 13.58 -16.21
CA LYS A 125 -10.64 12.26 -15.81
C LYS A 125 -9.50 11.33 -15.47
N GLY A 126 -9.70 10.49 -14.46
CA GLY A 126 -8.79 9.40 -14.15
C GLY A 126 -8.93 8.25 -15.14
N VAL A 127 -7.82 7.78 -15.71
CA VAL A 127 -7.78 6.62 -16.61
C VAL A 127 -6.86 5.56 -16.02
N ILE A 128 -7.43 4.38 -15.72
CA ILE A 128 -6.70 3.24 -15.16
C ILE A 128 -6.40 2.24 -16.28
N PHE A 129 -5.12 1.95 -16.53
CA PHE A 129 -4.67 0.92 -17.46
C PHE A 129 -4.49 -0.40 -16.71
N THR A 130 -5.33 -1.38 -17.03
CA THR A 130 -5.30 -2.73 -16.46
C THR A 130 -4.87 -3.77 -17.51
N GLY A 131 -4.53 -4.97 -17.06
CA GLY A 131 -4.01 -6.04 -17.91
C GLY A 131 -3.02 -6.92 -17.17
N ASP A 132 -2.58 -8.00 -17.80
CA ASP A 132 -1.67 -8.96 -17.17
C ASP A 132 -0.28 -8.38 -16.86
N ARG A 133 0.48 -9.08 -16.02
CA ARG A 133 1.89 -8.75 -15.79
C ARG A 133 2.65 -8.78 -17.12
N GLY A 134 3.40 -7.72 -17.41
CA GLY A 134 4.13 -7.59 -18.67
C GLY A 134 3.31 -7.00 -19.83
N ALA A 135 2.01 -6.71 -19.66
CA ALA A 135 1.18 -6.10 -20.70
C ALA A 135 1.55 -4.63 -21.05
N GLY A 136 2.59 -4.06 -20.42
CA GLY A 136 3.05 -2.70 -20.70
C GLY A 136 2.35 -1.57 -19.94
N LYS A 137 1.58 -1.88 -18.87
CA LYS A 137 0.87 -0.89 -18.03
C LYS A 137 1.82 0.21 -17.51
N SER A 138 2.92 -0.18 -16.86
CA SER A 138 3.91 0.76 -16.35
C SER A 138 4.65 1.51 -17.46
N THR A 139 4.79 0.89 -18.64
CA THR A 139 5.40 1.53 -19.81
C THR A 139 4.51 2.65 -20.37
N ILE A 140 3.21 2.38 -20.55
CA ILE A 140 2.28 3.38 -21.09
C ILE A 140 2.05 4.53 -20.10
N THR A 141 1.93 4.26 -18.81
CA THR A 141 1.78 5.29 -17.77
C THR A 141 3.02 6.17 -17.68
N SER A 142 4.21 5.58 -17.76
CA SER A 142 5.48 6.32 -17.81
C SER A 142 5.60 7.19 -19.05
N ALA A 143 5.27 6.65 -20.22
CA ALA A 143 5.31 7.42 -21.46
C ALA A 143 4.34 8.62 -21.45
N LEU A 144 3.14 8.45 -20.87
CA LEU A 144 2.16 9.53 -20.73
C LEU A 144 2.62 10.56 -19.69
N ARG A 145 3.18 10.12 -18.56
CA ARG A 145 3.81 11.02 -17.58
C ARG A 145 4.90 11.88 -18.22
N LEU A 146 5.80 11.27 -19.01
CA LEU A 146 6.87 11.99 -19.72
C LEU A 146 6.34 12.97 -20.78
N LYS A 147 5.12 12.75 -21.29
CA LYS A 147 4.40 13.69 -22.16
C LYS A 147 3.67 14.81 -21.41
N GLY A 148 3.75 14.85 -20.07
CA GLY A 148 3.18 15.89 -19.23
C GLY A 148 1.79 15.58 -18.67
N TYR A 149 1.26 14.38 -18.86
CA TYR A 149 -0.01 13.98 -18.23
C TYR A 149 0.20 13.76 -16.72
N PRO A 150 -0.67 14.28 -15.83
CA PRO A 150 -0.54 14.04 -14.40
C PRO A 150 -0.60 12.55 -14.07
N PHE A 151 0.36 12.10 -13.27
CA PHE A 151 0.49 10.71 -12.85
C PHE A 151 -0.16 10.49 -11.48
N VAL A 152 -0.88 9.39 -11.30
CA VAL A 152 -1.64 9.09 -10.07
C VAL A 152 -1.12 7.84 -9.37
N ALA A 153 -0.89 6.75 -10.09
CA ALA A 153 -0.40 5.48 -9.55
C ALA A 153 0.22 4.60 -10.64
N ASP A 154 1.09 3.65 -10.30
CA ASP A 154 1.63 2.66 -11.27
C ASP A 154 1.05 1.25 -11.08
N ASP A 155 0.85 0.84 -9.82
CA ASP A 155 0.56 -0.55 -9.46
C ASP A 155 -0.87 -0.73 -8.96
N VAL A 156 -1.27 0.07 -7.96
CA VAL A 156 -2.60 0.02 -7.36
C VAL A 156 -3.22 1.39 -7.39
N SER A 157 -4.41 1.44 -7.99
CA SER A 157 -5.25 2.64 -8.05
C SER A 157 -6.41 2.47 -7.09
N SER A 158 -6.47 3.32 -6.07
CA SER A 158 -7.53 3.28 -5.07
C SER A 158 -8.74 4.08 -5.54
N VAL A 159 -9.89 3.43 -5.69
CA VAL A 159 -11.12 4.01 -6.20
C VAL A 159 -12.18 4.06 -5.10
N GLU A 160 -12.62 5.26 -4.76
CA GLU A 160 -13.77 5.49 -3.90
C GLU A 160 -15.04 5.58 -4.77
N VAL A 161 -16.02 4.72 -4.48
CA VAL A 161 -17.27 4.63 -5.24
C VAL A 161 -18.37 5.40 -4.53
N GLY A 162 -18.79 6.53 -5.11
CA GLY A 162 -19.92 7.34 -4.64
C GLY A 162 -20.74 7.92 -5.79
N GLN A 163 -21.41 9.05 -5.54
CA GLN A 163 -22.12 9.81 -6.60
C GLN A 163 -21.16 10.29 -7.70
N CYS A 164 -19.94 10.65 -7.31
CA CYS A 164 -18.79 10.80 -8.18
C CYS A 164 -17.74 9.77 -7.75
N HIS A 165 -17.11 9.10 -8.71
CA HIS A 165 -15.99 8.21 -8.42
C HIS A 165 -14.70 9.01 -8.28
N PHE A 166 -13.96 8.79 -7.20
CA PHE A 166 -12.67 9.44 -6.98
C PHE A 166 -11.55 8.40 -7.04
N ILE A 167 -10.42 8.78 -7.65
CA ILE A 167 -9.20 7.98 -7.62
C ILE A 167 -8.19 8.71 -6.74
N HIS A 168 -7.75 8.04 -5.69
CA HIS A 168 -6.76 8.59 -4.77
C HIS A 168 -5.34 8.23 -5.24
N PRO A 169 -4.36 9.16 -5.16
CA PRO A 169 -2.97 8.87 -5.52
C PRO A 169 -2.40 7.70 -4.70
N GLY A 170 -1.69 6.81 -5.39
CA GLY A 170 -0.87 5.80 -4.75
C GLY A 170 0.47 6.36 -4.26
N PHE A 171 1.34 5.51 -3.74
CA PHE A 171 2.70 5.93 -3.41
C PHE A 171 3.55 6.09 -4.69
N PRO A 172 4.47 7.08 -4.74
CA PRO A 172 5.11 7.56 -5.96
C PRO A 172 6.25 6.64 -6.45
N GLN A 173 5.97 5.35 -6.63
CA GLN A 173 6.89 4.38 -7.19
C GLN A 173 6.40 3.86 -8.53
N GLN A 174 7.31 3.79 -9.50
CA GLN A 174 7.07 3.17 -10.79
C GLN A 174 7.89 1.89 -10.89
N LYS A 175 7.23 0.75 -11.13
CA LYS A 175 7.88 -0.55 -11.25
C LYS A 175 8.25 -0.78 -12.72
N LEU A 176 9.39 -0.22 -13.12
CA LEU A 176 9.94 -0.43 -14.46
C LEU A 176 10.76 -1.72 -14.52
N CYS A 177 10.60 -2.47 -15.61
CA CYS A 177 11.56 -3.51 -15.97
C CYS A 177 12.81 -2.88 -16.61
N GLN A 178 13.92 -3.62 -16.62
CA GLN A 178 15.19 -3.16 -17.20
C GLN A 178 15.03 -2.65 -18.64
N ASP A 179 14.28 -3.35 -19.49
CA ASP A 179 14.03 -2.94 -20.88
C ASP A 179 13.37 -1.55 -20.97
N ALA A 180 12.36 -1.31 -20.13
CA ALA A 180 11.68 -0.03 -20.08
C ALA A 180 12.62 1.06 -19.54
N MET A 181 13.45 0.75 -18.54
CA MET A 181 14.45 1.68 -18.02
C MET A 181 15.43 2.12 -19.10
N HIS A 182 15.95 1.19 -19.90
CA HIS A 182 16.82 1.48 -21.03
C HIS A 182 16.14 2.34 -22.09
N GLN A 183 14.90 2.02 -22.47
CA GLN A 183 14.16 2.82 -23.46
C GLN A 183 13.90 4.25 -22.99
N PHE A 184 13.67 4.46 -21.70
CA PHE A 184 13.47 5.79 -21.12
C PHE A 184 14.78 6.50 -20.75
N GLY A 185 15.94 5.88 -20.99
CA GLY A 185 17.25 6.48 -20.75
C GLY A 185 17.68 6.55 -19.28
N TYR A 186 17.08 5.73 -18.41
CA TYR A 186 17.52 5.61 -17.02
C TYR A 186 18.86 4.85 -16.95
N GLN A 187 19.78 5.33 -16.09
CA GLN A 187 21.00 4.61 -15.76
C GLN A 187 20.71 3.57 -14.67
N LEU A 188 21.13 2.34 -14.91
CA LEU A 188 21.12 1.27 -13.92
C LEU A 188 22.47 1.33 -13.21
N ASP A 189 22.48 1.81 -11.97
CA ASP A 189 23.65 1.78 -11.10
C ASP A 189 23.93 0.34 -10.61
#